data_AF-A0A7S3W275-F1
#
_entry.id   AF-A0A7S3W275-F1
#
_cell.length_a   1.000
_cell.length_b   1.000
_cell.length_c   1.000
_cell.angle_alpha   90.00
_cell.angle_beta   90.00
_cell.angle_gamma   90.00
#
_symmetry.space_group_name_H-M   'P 1'
#
loop_
_entity.id
_entity.type
_entity.pdbx_description
1 polymer ?
#
loop_
_entity_poly.entity_id
_entity_poly.type
_entity_poly.pdbx_seq_one_letter_code
_entity_poly.pdbx_strand_id
1 'polypeptide(L)'
;RWSALASLSSPSDFGPPAEGGPPVPMDLSQSKQPRPPSEAEQQKPPIGKRGRQVKPRQTTEPKISPLERVNQFPGHTLSAKAGKLFCKCCKDELSLIKGSVRTHVQSKAHAANMQKYHERTASNGEAKAFIEEHFLANPNESGGTVSIDNKLYRYRMVECFLKNGVPLEKIDGMRTMLEYAGKHTLTDSHNLKSFIPKIEAQARAATCTRRHRRAILEHLLRRHHSSR
;
A
#
# COMPACT_ATOMS: atom_id res chain seq x y z
N ARG A 1 3.62 40.16 19.59
CA ARG A 1 4.27 41.49 19.38
C ARG A 1 5.76 41.36 19.70
N TRP A 2 6.52 40.65 18.86
CA TRP A 2 7.97 40.51 18.98
C TRP A 2 8.52 40.89 17.61
N SER A 3 8.94 42.15 17.52
CA SER A 3 9.69 42.71 16.39
C SER A 3 11.15 42.74 16.81
N ALA A 4 12.03 42.19 15.99
CA ALA A 4 13.43 42.64 15.89
C ALA A 4 14.01 42.14 14.57
N LEU A 5 14.04 43.07 13.61
CA LEU A 5 14.89 43.08 12.43
C LEU A 5 16.34 43.36 12.85
N ALA A 6 17.29 42.69 12.21
CA ALA A 6 18.62 43.19 11.81
C ALA A 6 19.45 41.99 11.32
N SER A 7 20.32 42.04 10.32
CA SER A 7 20.62 43.03 9.29
C SER A 7 21.45 42.30 8.24
N LEU A 8 21.22 42.64 6.98
CA LEU A 8 22.04 42.26 5.85
C LEU A 8 23.48 42.74 6.02
N SER A 9 24.45 41.89 5.69
CA SER A 9 25.74 42.32 5.16
C SER A 9 26.26 41.28 4.16
N SER A 10 26.54 41.76 2.97
CA SER A 10 27.31 41.19 1.87
C SER A 10 28.04 42.38 1.21
N PRO A 11 28.98 42.25 0.27
CA PRO A 11 29.77 41.10 -0.19
C PRO A 11 31.29 41.43 -0.25
N SER A 12 32.16 40.44 -0.47
CA SER A 12 33.38 40.49 -1.34
C SER A 12 34.45 39.51 -0.85
N ASP A 13 34.71 38.48 -1.65
CA ASP A 13 36.08 38.02 -1.91
C ASP A 13 36.05 37.15 -3.18
N PHE A 14 36.30 37.82 -4.31
CA PHE A 14 36.64 37.19 -5.58
C PHE A 14 38.16 37.00 -5.59
N GLY A 15 38.61 35.75 -5.49
CA GLY A 15 39.99 35.34 -5.77
C GLY A 15 40.10 34.61 -7.13
N PRO A 16 41.20 34.79 -7.88
CA PRO A 16 41.31 34.51 -9.32
C PRO A 16 41.52 33.02 -9.70
N PRO A 17 41.37 32.66 -10.99
CA PRO A 17 41.52 31.30 -11.48
C PRO A 17 43.01 30.95 -11.69
N ALA A 18 43.42 29.78 -11.23
CA ALA A 18 44.73 29.20 -11.57
C ALA A 18 44.58 28.29 -12.79
N GLU A 19 45.27 28.67 -13.86
CA GLU A 19 45.41 27.92 -15.10
C GLU A 19 46.30 26.68 -14.98
N GLY A 20 46.08 25.72 -15.87
CA GLY A 20 47.19 25.01 -16.53
C GLY A 20 47.74 23.76 -15.85
N GLY A 21 46.96 22.68 -15.82
CA GLY A 21 47.48 21.31 -15.68
C GLY A 21 47.34 20.55 -17.02
N PRO A 22 48.40 19.92 -17.55
CA PRO A 22 48.42 19.38 -18.91
C PRO A 22 47.45 18.19 -19.09
N PRO A 23 46.89 18.02 -20.30
CA PRO A 23 46.00 16.91 -20.60
C PRO A 23 46.77 15.59 -20.53
N VAL A 24 46.28 14.68 -19.68
CA VAL A 24 46.77 13.30 -19.61
C VAL A 24 46.42 12.62 -20.94
N PRO A 25 47.39 12.10 -21.71
CA PRO A 25 47.09 11.33 -22.90
C PRO A 25 46.50 9.98 -22.47
N MET A 26 45.23 9.74 -22.77
CA MET A 26 44.68 8.38 -22.78
C MET A 26 45.27 7.64 -23.97
N ASP A 27 46.32 6.86 -23.71
CA ASP A 27 46.92 5.94 -24.67
C ASP A 27 45.94 4.80 -24.99
N LEU A 28 45.44 4.83 -26.21
CA LEU A 28 44.54 3.87 -26.84
C LEU A 28 45.39 2.79 -27.56
N SER A 29 46.14 1.95 -26.83
CA SER A 29 47.02 0.98 -27.49
C SER A 29 47.34 -0.27 -26.64
N GLN A 30 46.35 -1.07 -26.26
CA GLN A 30 46.60 -2.49 -25.92
C GLN A 30 45.74 -3.41 -26.78
N SER A 31 46.29 -3.68 -27.96
CA SER A 31 45.90 -4.72 -28.89
C SER A 31 46.06 -6.11 -28.27
N LYS A 32 44.99 -6.61 -27.63
CA LYS A 32 44.84 -8.06 -27.40
C LYS A 32 44.56 -8.72 -28.74
N GLN A 33 45.60 -9.26 -29.36
CA GLN A 33 45.43 -10.16 -30.50
C GLN A 33 44.59 -11.38 -30.07
N PRO A 34 43.58 -11.78 -30.85
CA PRO A 34 42.86 -13.02 -30.60
C PRO A 34 43.79 -14.21 -30.89
N ARG A 35 43.90 -15.12 -29.92
CA ARG A 35 44.57 -16.41 -30.11
C ARG A 35 43.87 -17.19 -31.23
N PRO A 36 44.61 -17.86 -32.14
CA PRO A 36 44.00 -18.75 -33.12
C PRO A 36 43.34 -19.94 -32.38
N PRO A 37 42.17 -20.43 -32.83
CA PRO A 37 41.51 -21.56 -32.19
C PRO A 37 42.34 -22.82 -32.37
N SER A 38 42.68 -23.50 -31.28
CA SER A 38 43.25 -24.85 -31.32
C SER A 38 42.20 -25.83 -31.85
N GLU A 39 42.59 -26.68 -32.79
CA GLU A 39 41.78 -27.69 -33.52
C GLU A 39 41.21 -28.84 -32.65
N ALA A 40 41.02 -28.63 -31.35
CA ALA A 40 40.58 -29.65 -30.39
C ALA A 40 39.17 -29.43 -29.82
N GLU A 41 38.33 -28.61 -30.46
CA GLU A 41 36.95 -28.37 -30.01
C GLU A 41 35.90 -28.78 -31.07
N GLN A 42 36.20 -29.83 -31.83
CA GLN A 42 35.24 -30.51 -32.68
C GLN A 42 34.84 -31.84 -32.05
N GLN A 43 33.74 -31.81 -31.31
CA GLN A 43 32.70 -32.85 -31.28
C GLN A 43 31.60 -32.45 -30.28
N LYS A 44 30.72 -31.52 -30.68
CA LYS A 44 29.35 -31.49 -30.13
C LYS A 44 28.46 -32.27 -31.11
N PRO A 45 27.71 -33.29 -30.66
CA PRO A 45 26.81 -34.03 -31.54
C PRO A 45 25.72 -33.08 -32.08
N PRO A 46 25.21 -33.30 -33.30
CA PRO A 46 24.28 -32.39 -33.92
C PRO A 46 23.01 -32.29 -33.07
N ILE A 47 22.70 -31.07 -32.63
CA ILE A 47 21.41 -30.71 -32.04
C ILE A 47 20.34 -31.03 -33.09
N GLY A 48 19.69 -32.17 -32.90
CA GLY A 48 18.51 -32.54 -33.65
C GLY A 48 17.47 -31.44 -33.50
N LYS A 49 17.11 -30.80 -34.61
CA LYS A 49 16.02 -29.83 -34.69
C LYS A 49 14.69 -30.55 -34.36
N ARG A 50 14.37 -30.67 -33.08
CA ARG A 50 13.00 -30.93 -32.60
C ARG A 50 12.49 -29.72 -31.82
N GLY A 51 12.68 -28.53 -32.40
CA GLY A 51 11.88 -27.38 -32.01
C GLY A 51 10.47 -27.59 -32.54
N ARG A 52 9.57 -28.15 -31.72
CA ARG A 52 8.14 -28.01 -31.98
C ARG A 52 7.90 -26.51 -32.06
N GLN A 53 7.62 -25.97 -33.26
CA GLN A 53 7.17 -24.59 -33.39
C GLN A 53 5.90 -24.46 -32.55
N VAL A 54 6.03 -23.91 -31.35
CA VAL A 54 4.87 -23.52 -30.54
C VAL A 54 4.28 -22.34 -31.28
N LYS A 55 3.29 -22.60 -32.14
CA LYS A 55 2.48 -21.55 -32.74
C LYS A 55 2.00 -20.66 -31.57
N PRO A 56 2.16 -19.34 -31.63
CA PRO A 56 1.64 -18.46 -30.60
C PRO A 56 0.15 -18.74 -30.44
N ARG A 57 -0.25 -19.14 -29.24
CA ARG A 57 -1.63 -19.52 -28.96
C ARG A 57 -2.46 -18.25 -29.01
N GLN A 58 -3.18 -18.02 -30.10
CA GLN A 58 -4.19 -16.96 -30.16
C GLN A 58 -5.33 -17.36 -29.22
N THR A 59 -5.29 -16.87 -27.99
CA THR A 59 -6.42 -16.97 -27.07
C THR A 59 -7.44 -15.92 -27.47
N THR A 60 -8.46 -16.32 -28.23
CA THR A 60 -9.63 -15.48 -28.41
C THR A 60 -10.29 -15.26 -27.06
N GLU A 61 -10.45 -14.01 -26.65
CA GLU A 61 -11.18 -13.72 -25.41
C GLU A 61 -12.63 -14.19 -25.56
N PRO A 62 -13.17 -14.92 -24.57
CA PRO A 62 -14.53 -15.40 -24.64
C PRO A 62 -15.51 -14.22 -24.62
N LYS A 63 -16.52 -14.26 -25.50
CA LYS A 63 -17.63 -13.30 -25.56
C LYS A 63 -18.61 -13.49 -24.38
N ILE A 64 -18.11 -13.40 -23.16
CA ILE A 64 -18.87 -13.58 -21.92
C ILE A 64 -18.81 -12.26 -21.14
N SER A 65 -19.94 -11.84 -20.57
CA SER A 65 -19.94 -10.62 -19.78
C SER A 65 -19.10 -10.78 -18.50
N PRO A 66 -18.39 -9.73 -18.04
CA PRO A 66 -17.65 -9.78 -16.77
C PRO A 66 -18.52 -10.15 -15.57
N LEU A 67 -19.79 -9.74 -15.58
CA LEU A 67 -20.76 -10.04 -14.51
C LEU A 67 -21.08 -11.53 -14.44
N GLU A 68 -21.29 -12.19 -15.58
CA GLU A 68 -21.45 -13.66 -15.62
C GLU A 68 -20.23 -14.36 -15.05
N ARG A 69 -19.02 -13.83 -15.30
CA ARG A 69 -17.79 -14.42 -14.75
C ARG A 69 -17.68 -14.23 -13.24
N VAL A 70 -18.16 -13.11 -12.68
CA VAL A 70 -18.26 -12.92 -11.21
C VAL A 70 -19.21 -13.94 -10.60
N ASN A 71 -20.38 -14.17 -11.21
CA ASN A 71 -21.36 -15.13 -10.72
C ASN A 71 -20.87 -16.59 -10.75
N GLN A 72 -19.95 -16.93 -11.65
CA GLN A 72 -19.35 -18.27 -11.74
C GLN A 72 -18.38 -18.60 -10.59
N PHE A 73 -17.88 -17.60 -9.87
CA PHE A 73 -16.94 -17.77 -8.76
C PHE A 73 -17.47 -17.09 -7.49
N PRO A 74 -18.56 -17.61 -6.90
CA PRO A 74 -19.14 -17.04 -5.69
C PRO A 74 -18.15 -17.15 -4.52
N GLY A 75 -18.16 -16.16 -3.63
CA GLY A 75 -17.30 -16.11 -2.45
C GLY A 75 -15.90 -15.53 -2.69
N HIS A 76 -15.50 -15.28 -3.94
CA HIS A 76 -14.27 -14.56 -4.24
C HIS A 76 -14.50 -13.06 -4.41
N THR A 77 -13.49 -12.25 -4.10
CA THR A 77 -13.57 -10.78 -4.16
C THR A 77 -13.41 -10.23 -5.58
N LEU A 78 -14.14 -10.79 -6.55
CA LEU A 78 -14.15 -10.34 -7.94
C LEU A 78 -15.17 -9.22 -8.16
N SER A 79 -14.88 -8.33 -9.11
CA SER A 79 -15.74 -7.20 -9.45
C SER A 79 -15.68 -6.93 -10.94
N ALA A 80 -16.83 -6.64 -11.56
CA ALA A 80 -16.87 -6.02 -12.86
C ALA A 80 -16.74 -4.50 -12.70
N LYS A 81 -15.81 -3.87 -13.43
CA LYS A 81 -15.73 -2.40 -13.57
C LYS A 81 -15.35 -2.06 -15.00
N ALA A 82 -16.00 -1.07 -15.60
CA ALA A 82 -15.70 -0.59 -16.96
C ALA A 82 -15.56 -1.73 -18.01
N GLY A 83 -16.43 -2.75 -17.94
CA GLY A 83 -16.41 -3.88 -18.90
C GLY A 83 -15.26 -4.88 -18.69
N LYS A 84 -14.47 -4.75 -17.62
CA LYS A 84 -13.34 -5.62 -17.28
C LYS A 84 -13.54 -6.31 -15.93
N LEU A 85 -12.89 -7.46 -15.74
CA LEU A 85 -12.90 -8.21 -14.50
C LEU A 85 -11.72 -7.79 -13.61
N PHE A 86 -11.96 -7.52 -12.33
CA PHE A 86 -10.93 -7.10 -11.38
C PHE A 86 -11.00 -7.92 -10.08
N CYS A 87 -9.85 -8.29 -9.48
CA CYS A 87 -9.87 -8.67 -8.06
C CYS A 87 -9.72 -7.44 -7.16
N LYS A 88 -10.67 -7.24 -6.24
CA LYS A 88 -10.57 -6.21 -5.20
C LYS A 88 -9.41 -6.47 -4.23
N CYS A 89 -9.08 -7.75 -4.04
CA CYS A 89 -8.01 -8.22 -3.17
C CYS A 89 -6.61 -7.89 -3.69
N CYS A 90 -6.33 -8.30 -4.93
CA CYS A 90 -5.01 -8.19 -5.55
C CYS A 90 -4.82 -6.86 -6.28
N LYS A 91 -5.91 -6.13 -6.56
CA LYS A 91 -5.94 -4.89 -7.36
C LYS A 91 -5.48 -5.09 -8.82
N ASP A 92 -5.58 -6.32 -9.30
CA ASP A 92 -5.20 -6.69 -10.67
C ASP A 92 -6.44 -6.81 -11.57
N GLU A 93 -6.25 -6.43 -12.82
CA GLU A 93 -7.16 -6.74 -13.92
C GLU A 93 -6.97 -8.22 -14.32
N LEU A 94 -8.08 -8.95 -14.44
CA LEU A 94 -8.09 -10.36 -14.82
C LEU A 94 -8.66 -10.51 -16.22
N SER A 95 -8.07 -11.44 -16.98
CA SER A 95 -8.64 -11.84 -18.25
C SER A 95 -10.01 -12.48 -18.05
N LEU A 96 -10.87 -12.35 -19.06
CA LEU A 96 -12.17 -13.01 -19.04
C LEU A 96 -12.06 -14.51 -19.18
N ILE A 97 -10.89 -15.14 -19.32
CA ILE A 97 -10.73 -16.58 -19.54
C ILE A 97 -10.90 -17.36 -18.23
N LYS A 98 -11.82 -18.34 -18.19
CA LYS A 98 -12.14 -19.14 -16.99
C LYS A 98 -10.91 -19.78 -16.34
N GLY A 99 -10.01 -20.34 -17.16
CA GLY A 99 -8.78 -20.97 -16.69
C GLY A 99 -7.87 -19.99 -15.96
N SER A 100 -7.68 -18.79 -16.51
CA SER A 100 -6.87 -17.73 -15.90
C SER A 100 -7.45 -17.26 -14.56
N VAL A 101 -8.78 -17.07 -14.50
CA VAL A 101 -9.46 -16.72 -13.24
C VAL A 101 -9.30 -17.81 -12.19
N ARG A 102 -9.46 -19.08 -12.57
CA ARG A 102 -9.26 -20.22 -11.67
C ARG A 102 -7.84 -20.28 -11.12
N THR A 103 -6.83 -20.13 -11.97
CA THR A 103 -5.42 -20.13 -11.52
C THR A 103 -5.10 -18.96 -10.60
N HIS A 104 -5.69 -17.78 -10.86
CA HIS A 104 -5.55 -16.62 -9.98
C HIS A 104 -6.15 -16.90 -8.60
N VAL A 105 -7.39 -17.38 -8.56
CA VAL A 105 -8.13 -17.66 -7.32
C VAL A 105 -7.44 -18.73 -6.46
N GLN A 106 -6.89 -19.76 -7.09
CA GLN A 106 -6.19 -20.85 -6.41
C GLN A 106 -4.75 -20.49 -5.99
N SER A 107 -4.25 -19.33 -6.39
CA SER A 107 -2.90 -18.91 -6.06
C SER A 107 -2.75 -18.64 -4.55
N LYS A 108 -1.59 -19.01 -3.99
CA LYS A 108 -1.26 -18.73 -2.58
C LYS A 108 -1.25 -17.22 -2.29
N ALA A 109 -0.83 -16.41 -3.27
CA ALA A 109 -0.84 -14.95 -3.17
C ALA A 109 -2.26 -14.40 -3.02
N HIS A 110 -3.21 -14.91 -3.81
CA HIS A 110 -4.62 -14.52 -3.70
C HIS A 110 -5.19 -14.86 -2.32
N ALA A 111 -4.96 -16.07 -1.81
CA ALA A 111 -5.44 -16.48 -0.49
C ALA A 111 -4.91 -15.56 0.63
N ALA A 112 -3.60 -15.24 0.61
CA ALA A 112 -3.00 -14.33 1.58
C ALA A 112 -3.56 -12.89 1.46
N ASN A 113 -3.74 -12.38 0.24
CA ASN A 113 -4.31 -11.06 0.00
C ASN A 113 -5.80 -11.00 0.39
N MET A 114 -6.53 -12.08 0.20
CA MET A 114 -7.94 -12.20 0.58
C MET A 114 -8.09 -12.10 2.10
N GLN A 115 -7.27 -12.83 2.87
CA GLN A 115 -7.28 -12.72 4.32
C GLN A 115 -7.01 -11.28 4.79
N LYS A 116 -5.93 -10.66 4.29
CA LYS A 116 -5.60 -9.25 4.59
C LYS A 116 -6.72 -8.28 4.19
N TYR A 117 -7.39 -8.55 3.07
CA TYR A 117 -8.51 -7.76 2.60
C TYR A 117 -9.69 -7.86 3.56
N HIS A 118 -10.04 -9.05 4.04
CA HIS A 118 -11.10 -9.24 5.02
C HIS A 118 -10.78 -8.57 6.35
N GLU A 119 -9.58 -8.75 6.88
CA GLU A 119 -9.12 -8.09 8.12
C GLU A 119 -9.21 -6.56 8.01
N ARG A 120 -8.71 -5.99 6.91
CA ARG A 120 -8.80 -4.54 6.66
C ARG A 120 -10.24 -4.07 6.49
N THR A 121 -11.07 -4.84 5.80
CA THR A 121 -12.48 -4.48 5.56
C THR A 121 -13.29 -4.54 6.85
N ALA A 122 -13.07 -5.58 7.67
CA ALA A 122 -13.68 -5.71 8.99
C ALA A 122 -13.28 -4.56 9.90
N SER A 123 -11.97 -4.27 10.03
CA SER A 123 -11.50 -3.14 10.84
C SER A 123 -12.08 -1.81 10.35
N ASN A 124 -12.13 -1.58 9.04
CA ASN A 124 -12.75 -0.37 8.50
C ASN A 124 -14.27 -0.32 8.76
N GLY A 125 -14.96 -1.45 8.72
CA GLY A 125 -16.39 -1.55 9.08
C GLY A 125 -16.64 -1.21 10.55
N GLU A 126 -15.84 -1.77 11.47
CA GLU A 126 -15.92 -1.47 12.91
C GLU A 126 -15.69 0.02 13.19
N ALA A 127 -14.65 0.60 12.61
CA ALA A 127 -14.37 2.03 12.77
C ALA A 127 -15.47 2.90 12.15
N LYS A 128 -16.04 2.49 11.02
CA LYS A 128 -17.15 3.20 10.37
C LYS A 128 -18.38 3.23 11.27
N ALA A 129 -18.76 2.09 11.84
CA ALA A 129 -19.90 1.98 12.76
C ALA A 129 -19.70 2.85 14.02
N PHE A 130 -18.50 2.81 14.62
CA PHE A 130 -18.16 3.64 15.78
C PHE A 130 -18.28 5.15 15.49
N ILE A 131 -17.78 5.58 14.32
CA ILE A 131 -17.86 6.99 13.90
C ILE A 131 -19.32 7.38 13.65
N GLU A 132 -20.08 6.53 12.98
CA GLU A 132 -21.49 6.77 12.67
C GLU A 132 -22.31 6.94 13.97
N GLU A 133 -22.17 6.02 14.92
CA GLU A 133 -22.81 6.09 16.24
C GLU A 133 -22.43 7.38 17.00
N HIS A 134 -21.14 7.74 17.02
CA HIS A 134 -20.67 8.94 17.72
C HIS A 134 -21.30 10.23 17.18
N PHE A 135 -21.37 10.39 15.86
CA PHE A 135 -21.94 11.60 15.24
C PHE A 135 -23.48 11.60 15.25
N LEU A 136 -24.11 10.43 15.35
CA LEU A 136 -25.55 10.33 15.62
C LEU A 136 -25.89 10.78 17.06
N ALA A 137 -25.07 10.37 18.04
CA ALA A 137 -25.24 10.79 19.43
C ALA A 137 -24.91 12.27 19.67
N ASN A 138 -24.04 12.86 18.86
CA ASN A 138 -23.57 14.25 19.01
C ASN A 138 -23.83 15.08 17.74
N PRO A 139 -25.08 15.46 17.44
CA PRO A 139 -25.43 16.14 16.20
C PRO A 139 -24.86 17.56 16.09
N ASN A 140 -24.60 18.21 17.22
CA ASN A 140 -24.08 19.59 17.27
C ASN A 140 -22.55 19.67 17.10
N GLU A 141 -21.87 18.53 16.97
CA GLU A 141 -20.42 18.50 16.83
C GLU A 141 -19.98 18.94 15.43
N SER A 142 -18.88 19.70 15.35
CA SER A 142 -18.30 20.15 14.10
C SER A 142 -17.99 18.97 13.17
N GLY A 143 -18.47 19.04 11.92
CA GLY A 143 -18.27 17.99 10.94
C GLY A 143 -19.39 16.93 10.87
N GLY A 144 -20.50 17.10 11.61
CA GLY A 144 -21.69 16.26 11.49
C GLY A 144 -22.25 16.14 10.06
N THR A 145 -22.16 17.21 9.27
CA THR A 145 -22.62 17.28 7.87
C THR A 145 -21.74 16.54 6.85
N VAL A 146 -20.51 16.16 7.25
CA VAL A 146 -19.57 15.49 6.35
C VAL A 146 -19.97 14.03 6.14
N SER A 147 -19.76 13.50 4.93
CA SER A 147 -20.03 12.09 4.64
C SER A 147 -19.24 11.15 5.58
N ILE A 148 -19.86 10.02 5.93
CA ILE A 148 -19.26 9.04 6.85
C ILE A 148 -17.91 8.54 6.30
N ASP A 149 -17.80 8.35 4.99
CA ASP A 149 -16.56 7.90 4.37
C ASP A 149 -15.42 8.92 4.51
N ASN A 150 -15.70 10.22 4.43
CA ASN A 150 -14.71 11.27 4.69
C ASN A 150 -14.33 11.33 6.18
N LYS A 151 -15.31 11.14 7.08
CA LYS A 151 -15.03 11.05 8.53
C LYS A 151 -14.12 9.85 8.84
N LEU A 152 -14.40 8.69 8.26
CA LEU A 152 -13.56 7.49 8.39
C LEU A 152 -12.14 7.73 7.85
N TYR A 153 -12.02 8.37 6.70
CA TYR A 153 -10.71 8.71 6.14
C TYR A 153 -9.90 9.61 7.08
N ARG A 154 -10.51 10.70 7.58
CA ARG A 154 -9.88 11.62 8.54
C ARG A 154 -9.51 10.92 9.84
N TYR A 155 -10.40 10.09 10.39
CA TYR A 155 -10.14 9.27 11.57
C TYR A 155 -8.92 8.37 11.37
N ARG A 156 -8.84 7.62 10.26
CA ARG A 156 -7.72 6.72 9.98
C ARG A 156 -6.40 7.45 9.78
N MET A 157 -6.44 8.64 9.18
CA MET A 157 -5.27 9.49 9.05
C MET A 157 -4.73 9.92 10.41
N VAL A 158 -5.58 10.43 11.30
CA VAL A 158 -5.18 10.82 12.65
C VAL A 158 -4.67 9.61 13.43
N GLU A 159 -5.37 8.47 13.36
CA GLU A 159 -4.96 7.23 14.02
C GLU A 159 -3.57 6.76 13.56
N CYS A 160 -3.30 6.82 12.25
CA CYS A 160 -2.00 6.45 11.68
C CYS A 160 -0.89 7.41 12.15
N PHE A 161 -1.14 8.71 12.14
CA PHE A 161 -0.16 9.71 12.56
C PHE A 161 0.17 9.58 14.05
N LEU A 162 -0.85 9.39 14.90
CA LEU A 162 -0.65 9.16 16.33
C LEU A 162 0.14 7.86 16.59
N LYS A 163 -0.19 6.76 15.89
CA LYS A 163 0.54 5.48 16.04
C LYS A 163 2.00 5.56 15.64
N ASN A 164 2.33 6.42 14.67
CA ASN A 164 3.70 6.59 14.17
C ASN A 164 4.43 7.79 14.81
N GLY A 165 3.82 8.50 15.77
CA GLY A 165 4.43 9.66 16.42
C GLY A 165 4.65 10.86 15.49
N VAL A 166 3.86 10.98 14.41
CA VAL A 166 3.98 12.08 13.45
C VAL A 166 3.04 13.22 13.87
N PRO A 167 3.54 14.46 14.04
CA PRO A 167 2.70 15.62 14.35
C PRO A 167 1.66 15.88 13.25
N LEU A 168 0.43 16.24 13.64
CA LEU A 168 -0.68 16.47 12.69
C LEU A 168 -0.45 17.71 11.81
N GLU A 169 0.36 18.66 12.25
CA GLU A 169 0.74 19.86 11.50
C GLU A 169 1.44 19.50 10.17
N LYS A 170 2.11 18.34 10.11
CA LYS A 170 2.73 17.85 8.88
C LYS A 170 1.72 17.40 7.82
N ILE A 171 0.47 17.13 8.20
CA ILE A 171 -0.59 16.73 7.26
C ILE A 171 -0.88 17.87 6.29
N ASP A 172 -0.89 19.11 6.77
CA ASP A 172 -1.25 20.27 5.98
C ASP A 172 -0.27 20.46 4.80
N GLY A 173 1.02 20.19 5.01
CA GLY A 173 2.05 20.25 3.96
C GLY A 173 2.03 19.09 2.96
N MET A 174 1.43 17.94 3.33
CA MET A 174 1.32 16.76 2.46
C MET A 174 -0.06 16.57 1.84
N ARG A 175 -0.98 17.52 2.09
CA ARG A 175 -2.39 17.42 1.71
C ARG A 175 -2.58 17.09 0.23
N THR A 176 -1.82 17.75 -0.65
CA THR A 176 -1.87 17.52 -2.10
C THR A 176 -1.57 16.08 -2.49
N MET A 177 -0.60 15.45 -1.82
CA MET A 177 -0.25 14.05 -2.10
C MET A 177 -1.29 13.09 -1.51
N LEU A 178 -1.76 13.37 -0.30
CA LEU A 178 -2.75 12.54 0.40
C LEU A 178 -4.13 12.58 -0.26
N GLU A 179 -4.50 13.70 -0.88
CA GLU A 179 -5.77 13.89 -1.59
C GLU A 179 -5.66 13.63 -3.10
N TYR A 180 -4.47 13.24 -3.61
CA TYR A 180 -4.21 13.12 -5.06
C TYR A 180 -5.21 12.23 -5.81
N ALA A 181 -5.69 11.15 -5.17
CA ALA A 181 -6.69 10.26 -5.76
C ALA A 181 -8.11 10.86 -5.83
N GLY A 182 -8.33 12.08 -5.31
CA GLY A 182 -9.57 12.86 -5.41
C GLY A 182 -10.78 12.29 -4.67
N LYS A 183 -10.66 11.12 -4.03
CA LYS A 183 -11.80 10.40 -3.45
C LYS A 183 -12.24 10.97 -2.09
N HIS A 184 -11.29 11.49 -1.32
CA HIS A 184 -11.53 11.95 0.05
C HIS A 184 -10.80 13.27 0.30
N THR A 185 -11.40 14.12 1.11
CA THR A 185 -10.83 15.42 1.48
C THR A 185 -10.49 15.49 2.96
N LEU A 186 -9.30 15.99 3.25
CA LEU A 186 -8.84 16.32 4.59
C LEU A 186 -9.34 17.70 4.99
N THR A 187 -9.44 17.90 6.30
CA THR A 187 -9.57 19.21 6.92
C THR A 187 -8.22 19.62 7.50
N ASP A 188 -8.11 20.89 7.87
CA ASP A 188 -6.90 21.40 8.51
C ASP A 188 -6.56 20.61 9.78
N SER A 189 -5.27 20.55 10.09
CA SER A 189 -4.74 19.86 11.28
C SER A 189 -5.47 20.24 12.58
N HIS A 190 -5.91 21.49 12.73
CA HIS A 190 -6.71 21.93 13.89
C HIS A 190 -8.03 21.16 14.02
N ASN A 191 -8.78 21.01 12.93
CA ASN A 191 -10.05 20.27 12.91
C ASN A 191 -9.81 18.76 13.09
N LEU A 192 -8.69 18.24 12.60
CA LEU A 192 -8.32 16.83 12.79
C LEU A 192 -8.04 16.47 14.26
N LYS A 193 -7.62 17.43 15.10
CA LYS A 193 -7.43 17.20 16.54
C LYS A 193 -8.71 16.77 17.27
N SER A 194 -9.89 17.11 16.74
CA SER A 194 -11.19 16.65 17.28
C SER A 194 -11.35 15.13 17.29
N PHE A 195 -10.60 14.39 16.47
CA PHE A 195 -10.65 12.93 16.45
C PHE A 195 -9.76 12.28 17.50
N ILE A 196 -8.82 13.02 18.12
CA ILE A 196 -7.86 12.46 19.09
C ILE A 196 -8.60 11.86 20.31
N PRO A 197 -9.54 12.56 20.97
CA PRO A 197 -10.25 11.98 22.11
C PRO A 197 -11.00 10.69 21.76
N LYS A 198 -11.52 10.59 20.52
CA LYS A 198 -12.26 9.43 20.01
C LYS A 198 -11.34 8.23 19.81
N ILE A 199 -10.16 8.46 19.23
CA ILE A 199 -9.13 7.44 19.05
C ILE A 199 -8.61 6.94 20.40
N GLU A 200 -8.35 7.85 21.34
CA GLU A 200 -7.93 7.47 22.69
C GLU A 200 -9.00 6.67 23.44
N ALA A 201 -10.27 7.08 23.36
CA ALA A 201 -11.37 6.35 23.96
C ALA A 201 -11.45 4.92 23.41
N GLN A 202 -11.34 4.76 22.09
CA GLN A 202 -11.33 3.45 21.45
C GLN A 202 -10.08 2.62 21.83
N ALA A 203 -8.90 3.24 21.94
CA ALA A 203 -7.68 2.58 22.40
C ALA A 203 -7.76 2.12 23.86
N ARG A 204 -8.33 2.96 24.74
CA ARG A 204 -8.61 2.62 26.14
C ARG A 204 -9.58 1.43 26.24
N ALA A 205 -10.68 1.47 25.48
CA ALA A 205 -11.66 0.38 25.43
C ALA A 205 -11.01 -0.94 24.95
N ALA A 206 -10.23 -0.89 23.87
CA ALA A 206 -9.52 -2.06 23.34
C ALA A 206 -8.44 -2.62 24.30
N THR A 207 -7.82 -1.77 25.11
CA THR A 207 -6.83 -2.21 26.11
C THR A 207 -7.51 -2.83 27.33
N CYS A 208 -8.65 -2.28 27.75
CA CYS A 208 -9.46 -2.81 28.86
C CYS A 208 -9.94 -4.24 28.57
N THR A 209 -10.50 -4.49 27.37
CA THR A 209 -10.96 -5.82 26.98
C THR A 209 -9.83 -6.84 26.91
N ARG A 210 -8.65 -6.45 26.41
CA ARG A 210 -7.45 -7.32 26.41
C ARG A 210 -6.98 -7.65 27.83
N ARG A 211 -6.91 -6.65 28.72
CA ARG A 211 -6.54 -6.86 30.13
C ARG A 211 -7.54 -7.79 30.83
N HIS A 212 -8.83 -7.57 30.63
CA HIS A 212 -9.89 -8.41 31.19
C HIS A 212 -9.81 -9.85 30.69
N ARG A 213 -9.63 -10.05 29.38
CA ARG A 213 -9.47 -11.39 28.78
C ARG A 213 -8.23 -12.12 29.31
N ARG A 214 -7.12 -11.40 29.49
CA ARG A 214 -5.90 -11.95 30.11
C ARG A 214 -6.14 -12.37 31.56
N ALA A 215 -6.83 -11.54 32.34
CA ALA A 215 -7.17 -11.86 33.73
C ALA A 215 -8.06 -13.12 33.85
N ILE A 216 -9.03 -13.28 32.95
CA ILE A 216 -9.87 -14.50 32.89
C ILE A 216 -9.01 -15.73 32.59
N LEU A 217 -8.13 -15.67 31.58
CA LEU A 217 -7.23 -16.77 31.24
C LEU A 217 -6.30 -17.14 32.40
N GLU A 218 -5.70 -16.15 33.07
CA GLU A 218 -4.86 -16.39 34.25
C GLU A 218 -5.65 -17.00 35.42
N HIS A 219 -6.92 -16.64 35.59
CA HIS A 219 -7.79 -17.25 36.60
C HIS A 219 -8.14 -18.71 36.27
N LEU A 220 -8.48 -19.00 35.01
CA LEU A 220 -8.79 -20.35 34.54
C LEU A 220 -7.57 -21.27 34.64
N LEU A 221 -6.38 -20.77 34.26
CA LEU A 221 -5.13 -21.51 34.39
C LEU A 221 -4.81 -21.79 35.86
N ARG A 222 -4.99 -20.82 36.76
CA ARG A 222 -4.79 -21.04 38.21
C ARG A 222 -5.72 -22.10 38.79
N ARG A 223 -7.01 -22.11 38.40
CA ARG A 223 -7.94 -23.17 38.84
C ARG A 223 -7.50 -24.56 38.37
N HIS A 224 -7.03 -24.70 37.14
CA HIS A 224 -6.59 -25.99 36.61
C HIS A 224 -5.33 -26.52 37.31
N HIS A 225 -4.43 -25.64 37.77
CA HIS A 225 -3.24 -26.06 38.53
C HIS A 225 -3.53 -26.40 40.00
N SER A 226 -4.65 -25.89 40.55
CA SER A 226 -5.06 -26.19 41.93
C SER A 226 -5.92 -27.47 42.07
N SER A 227 -6.33 -28.08 40.96
CA SER A 227 -7.13 -29.33 40.94
C SER A 227 -6.32 -30.57 40.51
N ARG A 228 -4.98 -30.48 40.50
CA ARG A 228 -4.05 -31.62 40.39
C ARG A 228 -3.29 -31.76 41.70
#